data_AF-A0A6J2TUC7-F1
#
_entry.id   AF-A0A6J2TUC7-F1
#
_cell.length_a   1.000
_cell.length_b   1.000
_cell.length_c   1.000
_cell.angle_alpha   90.00
_cell.angle_beta   90.00
_cell.angle_gamma   90.00
#
_symmetry.space_group_name_H-M   'P 1'
#
loop_
_entity.id
_entity.type
_entity.pdbx_description
1 polymer ?
#
loop_
_entity_poly.entity_id
_entity_poly.type
_entity_poly.pdbx_seq_one_letter_code
_entity_poly.pdbx_strand_id
1 'polypeptide(L)'
;MDFSNDTTIKPVRKILIAATGSVATIKLPELIAELNNECHPFKFEVKIMITEHTKHFFELELIPENVPVLHNRDEWISWNKRGDPVLHIELAKWADLLVIAPLSANSLAKIATGHCDNLVTCVVRAWNLRKPLLFAPAMNTRMYDHPITREHIDTLVSWGYKEIPVICKTLMCGDTGNGAMAQVSTIVSAVVASCGTTDVIPDIN
;
A
#
# COMPACT_ATOMS: atom_id res chain seq x y z
N MET A 1 -12.27 13.15 42.17
CA MET A 1 -11.86 13.42 40.78
C MET A 1 -11.91 12.09 40.08
N ASP A 2 -13.02 11.80 39.42
CA ASP A 2 -13.17 10.57 38.63
C ASP A 2 -12.24 10.68 37.43
N PHE A 3 -11.23 9.82 37.39
CA PHE A 3 -10.54 9.50 36.15
C PHE A 3 -11.45 8.53 35.40
N SER A 4 -12.39 9.08 34.65
CA SER A 4 -13.12 8.30 33.64
C SER A 4 -12.08 7.77 32.65
N ASN A 5 -11.79 6.47 32.74
CA ASN A 5 -11.18 5.72 31.66
C ASN A 5 -12.03 5.95 30.43
N ASP A 6 -11.56 6.82 29.53
CA ASP A 6 -12.17 7.00 28.22
C ASP A 6 -11.82 5.80 27.35
N THR A 7 -12.44 4.66 27.63
CA THR A 7 -12.39 3.46 26.81
C THR A 7 -13.35 3.60 25.64
N THR A 8 -13.21 4.66 24.84
CA THR A 8 -13.81 4.70 23.50
C THR A 8 -13.14 3.62 22.67
N ILE A 9 -13.88 2.55 22.37
CA ILE A 9 -13.43 1.49 21.47
C ILE A 9 -13.17 2.13 20.10
N LYS A 10 -11.90 2.14 19.69
CA LYS A 10 -11.52 2.72 18.40
C LYS A 10 -12.06 1.85 17.26
N PRO A 11 -12.66 2.45 16.22
CA PRO A 11 -13.09 1.71 15.04
C PRO A 11 -11.89 1.01 14.39
N VAL A 12 -12.09 -0.25 13.99
CA VAL A 12 -11.07 -1.04 13.30
C VAL A 12 -11.11 -0.74 11.81
N ARG A 13 -9.94 -0.53 11.20
CA ARG A 13 -9.78 -0.35 9.75
C ARG A 13 -8.79 -1.38 9.22
N LYS A 14 -9.20 -2.13 8.20
CA LYS A 14 -8.37 -3.16 7.55
C LYS A 14 -7.57 -2.53 6.43
N ILE A 15 -6.25 -2.48 6.59
CA ILE A 15 -5.33 -1.90 5.63
C ILE A 15 -4.55 -3.00 4.95
N LEU A 16 -4.56 -2.97 3.62
CA LEU A 16 -3.66 -3.74 2.81
C LEU A 16 -2.50 -2.84 2.35
N ILE A 17 -1.27 -3.23 2.67
CA ILE A 17 -0.06 -2.53 2.23
C ILE A 17 0.59 -3.35 1.12
N ALA A 18 0.88 -2.74 -0.02
CA ALA A 18 1.65 -3.34 -1.08
C ALA A 18 3.04 -2.67 -1.17
N ALA A 19 4.10 -3.46 -1.07
CA ALA A 19 5.48 -3.00 -1.25
C ALA A 19 6.08 -3.61 -2.52
N THR A 20 6.53 -2.77 -3.43
CA THR A 20 7.09 -3.18 -4.74
C THR A 20 8.59 -2.92 -4.81
N GLY A 21 9.27 -3.51 -5.81
CA GLY A 21 10.74 -3.47 -5.94
C GLY A 21 11.35 -2.07 -6.04
N SER A 22 11.65 -1.47 -4.90
CA SER A 22 12.34 -0.19 -4.73
C SER A 22 13.12 -0.20 -3.42
N VAL A 23 14.27 0.50 -3.38
CA VAL A 23 15.10 0.60 -2.17
C VAL A 23 14.33 1.19 -0.98
N ALA A 24 13.32 2.03 -1.26
CA ALA A 24 12.46 2.62 -0.24
C ALA A 24 11.68 1.59 0.62
N THR A 25 11.65 0.32 0.21
CA THR A 25 11.08 -0.79 1.00
C THR A 25 11.72 -0.93 2.37
N ILE A 26 12.98 -0.49 2.56
CA ILE A 26 13.64 -0.46 3.87
C ILE A 26 12.83 0.30 4.95
N LYS A 27 11.91 1.18 4.53
CA LYS A 27 11.02 1.94 5.42
C LYS A 27 9.71 1.23 5.75
N LEU A 28 9.48 0.03 5.25
CA LEU A 28 8.27 -0.73 5.53
C LEU A 28 8.08 -1.04 7.03
N PRO A 29 9.12 -1.44 7.80
CA PRO A 29 9.00 -1.59 9.25
C PRO A 29 8.62 -0.28 9.96
N GLU A 30 9.23 0.84 9.55
CA GLU A 30 8.90 2.18 10.08
C GLU A 30 7.43 2.54 9.81
N LEU A 31 6.93 2.25 8.59
CA LEU A 31 5.53 2.46 8.23
C LEU A 31 4.55 1.66 9.10
N ILE A 32 4.87 0.40 9.39
CA ILE A 32 4.03 -0.46 10.22
C ILE A 32 4.05 0.00 11.67
N ALA A 33 5.22 0.34 12.19
CA ALA A 33 5.38 0.85 13.55
C ALA A 33 4.56 2.14 13.76
N GLU A 34 4.63 3.07 12.80
CA GLU A 34 3.89 4.32 12.86
C GLU A 34 2.37 4.10 12.74
N LEU A 35 1.91 3.16 11.91
CA LEU A 35 0.48 2.78 11.86
C LEU A 35 0.01 2.13 13.15
N ASN A 36 0.85 1.34 13.83
CA ASN A 36 0.49 0.70 15.09
C ASN A 36 0.50 1.66 16.29
N ASN A 37 0.84 2.93 16.09
CA ASN A 37 0.85 3.93 17.15
C ASN A 37 -0.57 4.14 17.74
N GLU A 38 -0.69 3.98 19.05
CA GLU A 38 -1.96 4.11 19.77
C GLU A 38 -2.51 5.54 19.78
N CYS A 39 -1.78 6.55 19.29
CA CYS A 39 -2.30 7.91 19.17
C CYS A 39 -3.31 8.09 18.02
N HIS A 40 -3.40 7.13 17.09
CA HIS A 40 -4.35 7.24 15.96
C HIS A 40 -5.80 7.08 16.41
N PRO A 41 -6.76 7.73 15.74
CA PRO A 41 -8.19 7.61 16.07
C PRO A 41 -8.79 6.24 15.70
N PHE A 42 -8.07 5.44 14.91
CA PHE A 42 -8.47 4.11 14.46
C PHE A 42 -7.53 3.04 15.01
N LYS A 43 -8.01 1.80 15.11
CA LYS A 43 -7.15 0.62 15.24
C LYS A 43 -6.93 0.02 13.85
N PHE A 44 -5.69 -0.18 13.44
CA PHE A 44 -5.39 -0.73 12.12
C PHE A 44 -5.11 -2.23 12.18
N GLU A 45 -5.80 -3.00 11.33
CA GLU A 45 -5.49 -4.41 11.06
C GLU A 45 -4.76 -4.46 9.73
N VAL A 46 -3.47 -4.82 9.75
CA VAL A 46 -2.58 -4.69 8.59
C VAL A 46 -2.28 -6.06 8.00
N LYS A 47 -2.38 -6.17 6.67
CA LYS A 47 -1.77 -7.25 5.87
C LYS A 47 -0.84 -6.64 4.83
N ILE A 48 0.23 -7.34 4.51
CA ILE A 48 1.25 -6.88 3.56
C ILE A 48 1.29 -7.80 2.37
N MET A 49 1.40 -7.24 1.17
CA MET A 49 1.73 -7.94 -0.06
C MET A 49 3.05 -7.43 -0.59
N ILE A 50 3.93 -8.33 -1.01
CA ILE A 50 5.20 -7.94 -1.61
C ILE A 50 5.38 -8.54 -3.00
N THR A 51 6.04 -7.80 -3.87
CA THR A 51 6.56 -8.37 -5.13
C THR A 51 7.86 -9.15 -4.87
N GLU A 52 8.24 -10.05 -5.77
CA GLU A 52 9.49 -10.81 -5.64
C GLU A 52 10.73 -9.91 -5.51
N HIS A 53 10.77 -8.81 -6.28
CA HIS A 53 11.90 -7.86 -6.28
C HIS A 53 12.05 -7.06 -4.98
N THR A 54 11.01 -7.03 -4.16
CA THR A 54 11.03 -6.34 -2.86
C THR A 54 12.05 -6.99 -1.92
N LYS A 55 12.21 -8.33 -1.99
CA LYS A 55 13.11 -9.14 -1.14
C LYS A 55 14.59 -8.79 -1.24
N HIS A 56 15.00 -8.01 -2.24
CA HIS A 56 16.39 -7.54 -2.35
C HIS A 56 16.71 -6.36 -1.43
N PHE A 57 15.70 -5.68 -0.88
CA PHE A 57 15.87 -4.40 -0.17
C PHE A 57 15.41 -4.41 1.28
N PHE A 58 14.80 -5.52 1.73
CA PHE A 58 14.35 -5.65 3.11
C PHE A 58 14.40 -7.11 3.56
N GLU A 59 14.59 -7.29 4.85
CA GLU A 59 14.53 -8.56 5.55
C GLU A 59 13.14 -8.72 6.18
N LEU A 60 12.53 -9.90 6.00
CA LEU A 60 11.17 -10.18 6.48
C LEU A 60 11.10 -10.18 8.01
N GLU A 61 12.22 -10.48 8.65
CA GLU A 61 12.43 -10.57 10.09
C GLU A 61 12.22 -9.22 10.81
N LEU A 62 12.27 -8.10 10.07
CA LEU A 62 12.01 -6.77 10.60
C LEU A 62 10.52 -6.45 10.70
N ILE A 63 9.65 -7.31 10.16
CA ILE A 63 8.20 -7.16 10.21
C ILE A 63 7.68 -7.88 11.47
N PRO A 64 6.80 -7.25 12.28
CA PRO A 64 6.20 -7.91 13.44
C PRO A 64 5.49 -9.21 13.05
N GLU A 65 5.70 -10.29 13.83
CA GLU A 65 5.16 -11.63 13.54
C GLU A 65 3.63 -11.66 13.40
N ASN A 66 2.94 -10.74 14.06
CA ASN A 66 1.49 -10.61 14.01
C ASN A 66 0.95 -9.92 12.74
N VAL A 67 1.82 -9.48 11.83
CA VAL A 67 1.46 -8.83 10.55
C VAL A 67 1.72 -9.80 9.40
N PRO A 68 0.68 -10.39 8.78
CA PRO A 68 0.88 -11.33 7.68
C PRO A 68 1.55 -10.68 6.46
N VAL A 69 2.60 -11.32 5.96
CA VAL A 69 3.28 -10.94 4.72
C VAL A 69 3.01 -11.99 3.64
N LEU A 70 2.38 -11.54 2.55
CA LEU A 70 1.90 -12.38 1.45
C LEU A 70 2.76 -12.19 0.21
N HIS A 71 3.04 -13.30 -0.46
CA HIS A 71 3.86 -13.44 -1.64
C HIS A 71 3.06 -13.99 -2.81
N ASN A 72 3.62 -13.88 -4.03
CA ASN A 72 3.00 -14.44 -5.23
C ASN A 72 2.70 -15.95 -5.13
N ARG A 73 3.57 -16.72 -4.46
CA ARG A 73 3.36 -18.17 -4.28
C ARG A 73 2.10 -18.50 -3.47
N ASP A 74 1.70 -17.61 -2.55
CA ASP A 74 0.59 -17.87 -1.62
C ASP A 74 -0.77 -17.87 -2.34
N GLU A 75 -0.82 -17.23 -3.52
CA GLU A 75 -1.96 -17.26 -4.43
C GLU A 75 -2.34 -18.68 -4.86
N TRP A 76 -1.33 -19.51 -5.13
CA TRP A 76 -1.50 -20.87 -5.64
C TRP A 76 -1.57 -21.92 -4.53
N ILE A 77 -0.98 -21.64 -3.35
CA ILE A 77 -1.13 -22.52 -2.17
C ILE A 77 -2.60 -22.58 -1.73
N SER A 78 -3.31 -21.47 -1.87
CA SER A 78 -4.70 -21.33 -1.43
C SER A 78 -5.72 -21.92 -2.40
N TRP A 79 -5.31 -22.25 -3.64
CA TRP A 79 -6.21 -22.67 -4.72
C TRP A 79 -5.81 -24.04 -5.27
N ASN A 80 -6.61 -25.07 -4.95
CA ASN A 80 -6.36 -26.45 -5.42
C ASN A 80 -7.44 -26.92 -6.40
N LYS A 81 -8.69 -26.48 -6.20
CA LYS A 81 -9.83 -26.85 -7.04
C LYS A 81 -10.79 -25.68 -7.26
N ARG A 82 -11.63 -25.82 -8.28
CA ARG A 82 -12.71 -24.87 -8.55
C ARG A 82 -13.63 -24.78 -7.32
N GLY A 83 -13.86 -23.55 -6.85
CA GLY A 83 -14.64 -23.27 -5.64
C GLY A 83 -13.78 -22.86 -4.44
N ASP A 84 -12.46 -23.13 -4.48
CA ASP A 84 -11.55 -22.61 -3.47
C ASP A 84 -11.42 -21.07 -3.58
N PRO A 85 -11.16 -20.37 -2.46
CA PRO A 85 -11.02 -18.92 -2.46
C PRO A 85 -9.84 -18.48 -3.34
N VAL A 86 -10.06 -17.43 -4.12
CA VAL A 86 -9.01 -16.81 -4.93
C VAL A 86 -8.38 -15.68 -4.12
N LEU A 87 -7.12 -15.86 -3.70
CA LEU A 87 -6.47 -15.00 -2.70
C LEU A 87 -6.57 -13.51 -3.03
N HIS A 88 -6.23 -13.08 -4.25
CA HIS A 88 -6.28 -11.66 -4.62
C HIS A 88 -7.69 -11.07 -4.54
N ILE A 89 -8.72 -11.86 -4.85
CA ILE A 89 -10.13 -11.43 -4.72
C ILE A 89 -10.50 -11.27 -3.25
N GLU A 90 -10.09 -12.22 -2.40
CA GLU A 90 -10.38 -12.17 -0.97
C GLU A 90 -9.66 -11.00 -0.27
N LEU A 91 -8.42 -10.69 -0.67
CA LEU A 91 -7.70 -9.52 -0.17
C LEU A 91 -8.38 -8.21 -0.58
N ALA A 92 -8.81 -8.09 -1.84
CA ALA A 92 -9.53 -6.92 -2.34
C ALA A 92 -10.88 -6.70 -1.62
N LYS A 93 -11.57 -7.79 -1.26
CA LYS A 93 -12.79 -7.72 -0.43
C LYS A 93 -12.48 -7.36 1.02
N TRP A 94 -11.48 -8.00 1.63
CA TRP A 94 -11.14 -7.86 3.05
C TRP A 94 -10.69 -6.44 3.41
N ALA A 95 -9.93 -5.77 2.55
CA ALA A 95 -9.34 -4.47 2.86
C ALA A 95 -10.34 -3.33 2.71
N ASP A 96 -10.34 -2.39 3.65
CA ASP A 96 -11.09 -1.12 3.55
C ASP A 96 -10.32 -0.09 2.72
N LEU A 97 -8.99 -0.18 2.74
CA LEU A 97 -8.06 0.74 2.08
C LEU A 97 -6.81 -0.02 1.61
N LEU A 98 -6.28 0.36 0.45
CA LEU A 98 -5.00 -0.12 -0.08
C LEU A 98 -3.98 1.00 -0.12
N VAL A 99 -2.77 0.77 0.40
CA VAL A 99 -1.61 1.64 0.21
C VAL A 99 -0.53 0.91 -0.55
N ILE A 100 -0.04 1.48 -1.64
CA ILE A 100 1.15 1.00 -2.34
C ILE A 100 2.34 1.88 -1.97
N ALA A 101 3.18 1.44 -1.06
CA ALA A 101 4.32 2.20 -0.55
C ALA A 101 5.50 1.27 -0.19
N PRO A 102 6.57 1.24 -1.01
CA PRO A 102 6.77 2.00 -2.24
C PRO A 102 6.05 1.44 -3.48
N LEU A 103 5.71 2.32 -4.42
CA LEU A 103 5.36 1.99 -5.81
C LEU A 103 6.56 2.25 -6.74
N SER A 104 7.13 1.18 -7.29
CA SER A 104 8.22 1.24 -8.27
C SER A 104 7.69 1.64 -9.65
N ALA A 105 8.56 2.18 -10.51
CA ALA A 105 8.18 2.54 -11.88
C ALA A 105 7.65 1.35 -12.68
N ASN A 106 8.19 0.15 -12.47
CA ASN A 106 7.74 -1.06 -13.15
C ASN A 106 6.31 -1.45 -12.73
N SER A 107 6.03 -1.46 -11.42
CA SER A 107 4.67 -1.75 -10.95
C SER A 107 3.69 -0.64 -11.32
N LEU A 108 4.13 0.63 -11.33
CA LEU A 108 3.33 1.77 -11.81
C LEU A 108 2.91 1.56 -13.27
N ALA A 109 3.87 1.24 -14.15
CA ALA A 109 3.60 0.97 -15.55
C ALA A 109 2.62 -0.20 -15.72
N LYS A 110 2.88 -1.33 -15.05
CA LYS A 110 2.00 -2.51 -15.08
C LYS A 110 0.57 -2.19 -14.66
N ILE A 111 0.39 -1.43 -13.59
CA ILE A 111 -0.94 -1.04 -13.11
C ILE A 111 -1.60 -0.13 -14.15
N ALA A 112 -0.90 0.88 -14.65
CA ALA A 112 -1.44 1.84 -15.62
C ALA A 112 -1.86 1.17 -16.95
N THR A 113 -1.13 0.15 -17.39
CA THR A 113 -1.43 -0.59 -18.63
C THR A 113 -2.25 -1.86 -18.40
N GLY A 114 -2.67 -2.14 -17.17
CA GLY A 114 -3.63 -3.20 -16.85
C GLY A 114 -3.07 -4.62 -16.76
N HIS A 115 -1.76 -4.79 -16.55
CA HIS A 115 -1.17 -6.10 -16.26
C HIS A 115 -1.61 -6.61 -14.88
N CYS A 116 -1.82 -7.93 -14.79
CA CYS A 116 -2.16 -8.66 -13.57
C CYS A 116 -1.36 -9.96 -13.50
N ASP A 117 -0.05 -9.85 -13.33
CA ASP A 117 0.91 -10.97 -13.44
C ASP A 117 1.57 -11.35 -12.10
N ASN A 118 1.15 -10.72 -11.02
CA ASN A 118 1.58 -10.99 -9.65
C ASN A 118 0.49 -10.57 -8.66
N LEU A 119 0.58 -11.05 -7.43
CA LEU A 119 -0.45 -10.87 -6.40
C LEU A 119 -0.85 -9.39 -6.23
N VAL A 120 0.13 -8.48 -6.15
CA VAL A 120 -0.11 -7.03 -5.99
C VAL A 120 -0.92 -6.50 -7.17
N THR A 121 -0.47 -6.75 -8.40
CA THR A 121 -1.16 -6.26 -9.61
C THR A 121 -2.54 -6.89 -9.80
N CYS A 122 -2.72 -8.17 -9.43
CA CYS A 122 -4.02 -8.84 -9.46
C CYS A 122 -5.00 -8.19 -8.47
N VAL A 123 -4.56 -7.90 -7.24
CA VAL A 123 -5.40 -7.19 -6.24
C VAL A 123 -5.78 -5.81 -6.73
N VAL A 124 -4.82 -5.03 -7.26
CA VAL A 124 -5.11 -3.68 -7.77
C VAL A 124 -6.09 -3.74 -8.95
N ARG A 125 -5.96 -4.73 -9.83
CA ARG A 125 -6.87 -4.90 -10.97
C ARG A 125 -8.30 -5.28 -10.55
N ALA A 126 -8.43 -6.01 -9.45
CA ALA A 126 -9.70 -6.40 -8.85
C ALA A 126 -10.24 -5.38 -7.82
N TRP A 127 -9.58 -4.24 -7.64
CA TRP A 127 -9.91 -3.28 -6.60
C TRP A 127 -11.26 -2.59 -6.87
N ASN A 128 -12.08 -2.45 -5.84
CA ASN A 128 -13.30 -1.63 -5.92
C ASN A 128 -12.90 -0.15 -5.88
N LEU A 129 -13.10 0.58 -6.99
CA LEU A 129 -12.73 2.00 -7.11
C LEU A 129 -13.43 2.92 -6.09
N ARG A 130 -14.49 2.46 -5.41
CA ARG A 130 -15.11 3.21 -4.30
C ARG A 130 -14.29 3.16 -3.01
N LYS A 131 -13.38 2.18 -2.88
CA LYS A 131 -12.47 2.06 -1.73
C LYS A 131 -11.20 2.88 -2.00
N PRO A 132 -10.69 3.63 -1.01
CA PRO A 132 -9.48 4.42 -1.18
C PRO A 132 -8.27 3.54 -1.54
N LEU A 133 -7.57 3.94 -2.58
CA LEU A 133 -6.25 3.42 -2.96
C LEU A 133 -5.26 4.58 -2.98
N LEU A 134 -4.27 4.53 -2.10
CA LEU A 134 -3.17 5.49 -2.03
C LEU A 134 -1.91 4.86 -2.63
N PHE A 135 -1.09 5.64 -3.32
CA PHE A 135 0.19 5.15 -3.82
C PHE A 135 1.30 6.18 -3.62
N ALA A 136 2.48 5.71 -3.19
CA ALA A 136 3.67 6.52 -2.96
C ALA A 136 4.77 6.08 -3.93
N PRO A 137 4.96 6.76 -5.07
CA PRO A 137 6.02 6.43 -6.01
C PRO A 137 7.41 6.51 -5.36
N ALA A 138 8.32 5.64 -5.79
CA ALA A 138 9.70 5.63 -5.29
C ALA A 138 10.67 5.12 -6.36
N MET A 139 11.40 6.02 -6.99
CA MET A 139 12.30 5.73 -8.12
C MET A 139 13.40 6.78 -8.26
N ASN A 140 14.41 6.52 -9.08
CA ASN A 140 15.44 7.52 -9.39
C ASN A 140 14.83 8.75 -10.08
N THR A 141 15.44 9.93 -9.89
CA THR A 141 14.98 11.20 -10.50
C THR A 141 14.77 11.11 -12.00
N ARG A 142 15.68 10.50 -12.75
CA ARG A 142 15.54 10.35 -14.21
C ARG A 142 14.36 9.47 -14.59
N MET A 143 14.00 8.51 -13.73
CA MET A 143 12.81 7.68 -13.95
C MET A 143 11.54 8.47 -13.62
N TYR A 144 11.55 9.28 -12.56
CA TYR A 144 10.41 10.11 -12.19
C TYR A 144 10.12 11.20 -13.22
N ASP A 145 11.18 11.85 -13.71
CA ASP A 145 11.11 12.92 -14.72
C ASP A 145 10.86 12.37 -16.14
N HIS A 146 10.92 11.05 -16.34
CA HIS A 146 10.60 10.45 -17.64
C HIS A 146 9.12 10.70 -17.98
N PRO A 147 8.78 11.17 -19.20
CA PRO A 147 7.42 11.58 -19.55
C PRO A 147 6.36 10.50 -19.30
N ILE A 148 6.70 9.24 -19.63
CA ILE A 148 5.81 8.09 -19.40
C ILE A 148 5.41 7.91 -17.92
N THR A 149 6.26 8.32 -16.98
CA THR A 149 5.95 8.19 -15.55
C THR A 149 4.80 9.11 -15.17
N ARG A 150 4.81 10.34 -15.67
CA ARG A 150 3.69 11.28 -15.48
C ARG A 150 2.42 10.75 -16.11
N GLU A 151 2.49 10.24 -17.34
CA GLU A 151 1.33 9.63 -18.01
C GLU A 151 0.73 8.46 -17.20
N HIS A 152 1.57 7.58 -16.65
CA HIS A 152 1.10 6.48 -15.81
C HIS A 152 0.50 6.98 -14.49
N ILE A 153 1.12 7.95 -13.82
CA ILE A 153 0.58 8.56 -12.59
C ILE A 153 -0.80 9.16 -12.88
N ASP A 154 -0.91 9.98 -13.93
CA ASP A 154 -2.15 10.66 -14.31
C ASP A 154 -3.24 9.64 -14.68
N THR A 155 -2.87 8.51 -15.28
CA THR A 155 -3.79 7.39 -15.54
C THR A 155 -4.37 6.84 -14.24
N LEU A 156 -3.53 6.53 -13.23
CA LEU A 156 -4.01 6.05 -11.93
C LEU A 156 -4.89 7.10 -11.22
N VAL A 157 -4.47 8.37 -11.26
CA VAL A 157 -5.24 9.49 -10.69
C VAL A 157 -6.61 9.62 -11.36
N SER A 158 -6.70 9.41 -12.68
CA SER A 158 -7.97 9.46 -13.41
C SER A 158 -8.97 8.38 -12.96
N TRP A 159 -8.49 7.28 -12.36
CA TRP A 159 -9.34 6.23 -11.78
C TRP A 159 -9.82 6.54 -10.35
N GLY A 160 -9.38 7.67 -9.78
CA GLY A 160 -9.68 8.07 -8.41
C GLY A 160 -8.65 7.59 -7.38
N TYR A 161 -7.54 6.99 -7.82
CA TYR A 161 -6.43 6.67 -6.91
C TYR A 161 -5.70 7.94 -6.50
N LYS A 162 -5.18 7.97 -5.29
CA LYS A 162 -4.58 9.17 -4.71
C LYS A 162 -3.07 9.03 -4.64
N GLU A 163 -2.37 9.87 -5.40
CA GLU A 163 -0.92 10.01 -5.33
C GLU A 163 -0.52 10.62 -3.98
N ILE A 164 0.46 10.01 -3.33
CA ILE A 164 1.27 10.62 -2.27
C ILE A 164 2.59 11.01 -2.94
N PRO A 165 2.82 12.31 -3.19
CA PRO A 165 3.88 12.77 -4.08
C PRO A 165 5.27 12.45 -3.52
N VAL A 166 6.22 12.29 -4.43
CA VAL A 166 7.64 12.12 -4.09
C VAL A 166 8.21 13.36 -3.40
N ILE A 167 9.31 13.18 -2.68
CA ILE A 167 10.08 14.28 -2.09
C ILE A 167 11.41 14.45 -2.81
N CYS A 168 11.94 15.67 -2.79
CA CYS A 168 13.29 15.96 -3.26
C CYS A 168 14.31 15.60 -2.18
N LYS A 169 15.20 14.65 -2.45
CA LYS A 169 16.31 14.24 -1.57
C LYS A 169 17.50 13.76 -2.39
N THR A 170 18.67 13.69 -1.75
CA THR A 170 19.80 12.92 -2.28
C THR A 170 19.43 11.43 -2.25
N LEU A 171 19.44 10.80 -3.42
CA LEU A 171 19.07 9.40 -3.63
C LEU A 171 20.28 8.49 -3.43
N MET A 172 20.05 7.18 -3.38
CA MET A 172 21.11 6.18 -3.18
C MET A 172 22.20 6.20 -4.26
N CYS A 173 21.90 6.72 -5.45
CA CYS A 173 22.88 6.90 -6.53
C CYS A 173 23.73 8.18 -6.40
N GLY A 174 23.47 9.04 -5.41
CA GLY A 174 24.14 10.33 -5.21
C GLY A 174 23.45 11.53 -5.87
N ASP A 175 22.48 11.31 -6.76
CA ASP A 175 21.72 12.38 -7.40
C ASP A 175 20.77 13.05 -6.40
N THR A 176 20.63 14.38 -6.46
CA THR A 176 19.58 15.11 -5.73
C THR A 176 18.46 15.49 -6.68
N GLY A 177 17.23 15.09 -6.35
CA GLY A 177 16.07 15.43 -7.16
C GLY A 177 14.78 14.76 -6.65
N ASN A 178 13.69 14.98 -7.38
CA ASN A 178 12.40 14.39 -7.10
C ASN A 178 12.42 12.89 -7.41
N GLY A 179 11.86 12.04 -6.55
CA GLY A 179 11.77 10.60 -6.81
C GLY A 179 11.88 9.74 -5.56
N ALA A 180 12.38 10.31 -4.46
CA ALA A 180 12.35 9.64 -3.18
C ALA A 180 10.90 9.47 -2.70
N MET A 181 10.60 8.30 -2.15
CA MET A 181 9.31 8.04 -1.51
C MET A 181 9.04 9.11 -0.45
N ALA A 182 7.76 9.51 -0.33
CA ALA A 182 7.28 10.36 0.75
C ALA A 182 7.74 9.87 2.13
N GLN A 183 7.78 10.78 3.10
CA GLN A 183 8.05 10.41 4.49
C GLN A 183 6.94 9.48 5.01
N VAL A 184 7.31 8.55 5.89
CA VAL A 184 6.36 7.62 6.50
C VAL A 184 5.22 8.37 7.19
N SER A 185 5.54 9.43 7.94
CA SER A 185 4.54 10.29 8.58
C SER A 185 3.54 10.90 7.60
N THR A 186 3.97 11.29 6.40
CA THR A 186 3.09 11.79 5.32
C THR A 186 2.17 10.68 4.82
N ILE A 187 2.69 9.47 4.63
CA ILE A 187 1.90 8.31 4.18
C ILE A 187 0.85 7.96 5.23
N VAL A 188 1.24 7.87 6.50
CA VAL A 188 0.31 7.57 7.61
C VAL A 188 -0.75 8.64 7.76
N SER A 189 -0.38 9.92 7.66
CA SER A 189 -1.35 11.02 7.70
C SER A 189 -2.38 10.91 6.58
N ALA A 190 -1.96 10.54 5.37
CA ALA A 190 -2.86 10.33 4.23
C ALA A 190 -3.79 9.12 4.44
N VAL A 191 -3.29 8.05 5.04
CA VAL A 191 -4.08 6.87 5.44
C VAL A 191 -5.16 7.25 6.44
N VAL A 192 -4.77 7.87 7.55
CA VAL A 192 -5.70 8.28 8.63
C VAL A 192 -6.78 9.20 8.08
N ALA A 193 -6.42 10.18 7.24
CA ALA A 193 -7.37 11.08 6.61
C ALA A 193 -8.37 10.33 5.71
N SER A 194 -7.92 9.30 4.98
CA SER A 194 -8.77 8.51 4.08
C SER A 194 -9.72 7.57 4.83
N CYS A 195 -9.41 7.20 6.07
CA CYS A 195 -10.29 6.42 6.94
C CYS A 195 -11.46 7.23 7.53
N GLY A 196 -11.38 8.56 7.56
CA GLY A 196 -12.47 9.45 8.00
C GLY A 196 -13.52 9.72 6.93
N THR A 197 -13.20 9.45 5.65
CA THR A 197 -14.13 9.67 4.52
C THR A 197 -14.94 8.43 4.15
N THR A 198 -14.67 7.27 4.77
CA THR A 198 -15.28 5.97 4.42
C THR A 198 -16.51 5.59 5.26
N ASP A 199 -17.13 6.55 5.97
CA ASP A 199 -18.32 6.24 6.75
C ASP A 199 -19.53 5.98 5.83
N VAL A 200 -19.89 4.69 5.80
CA VAL A 200 -21.13 4.07 5.29
C VAL A 200 -21.26 4.00 3.76
N ILE A 201 -20.68 2.97 3.15
CA ILE A 201 -21.27 2.37 1.94
C ILE A 201 -21.86 1.03 2.38
N PRO A 202 -23.21 0.90 2.48
CA PRO A 202 -23.80 -0.39 2.79
C PRO A 202 -23.49 -1.36 1.65
N ASP A 203 -23.09 -2.58 2.02
CA ASP A 203 -23.01 -3.70 1.09
C ASP A 203 -24.39 -3.88 0.45
N ILE A 204 -24.49 -3.59 -0.84
CA ILE A 204 -25.68 -3.92 -1.62
C ILE A 204 -25.52 -5.40 -1.99
N ASN A 205 -26.35 -6.25 -1.37
CA ASN A 205 -26.53 -7.65 -1.71
C ASN A 205 -26.82 -7.85 -3.21
#